data_AF-A0A2N2CGD0-F1
#
_entry.id   AF-A0A2N2CGD0-F1
#
_cell.length_a   1.000
_cell.length_b   1.000
_cell.length_c   1.000
_cell.angle_alpha   90.00
_cell.angle_beta   90.00
_cell.angle_gamma   90.00
#
_symmetry.space_group_name_H-M   'P 1'
#
loop_
_entity.id
_entity.type
_entity.pdbx_description
1 polymer ?
#
loop_
_entity_poly.entity_id
_entity_poly.type
_entity_poly.pdbx_seq_one_letter_code
_entity_poly.pdbx_strand_id
1 'polypeptide(L)'
;MALTYQIIAVVAILIIGFLVFRIDKLHVTGEKLAIIAMFIALSVALQFFSLMIPLFGFPSMRIGFSQLPLMVIGVLFGPSWAFISGIVQDFLGLIVTPTGFPFFGFTLNKIIIGLIPALLFSKKIKWSPKVAYIVSQGLLLSFLVGALAYLWMTPSIVSEGNVIEITMTIKLIFSAGSILMIGAMMFFMNLLTKKYKKYENDFPISVWAMSVVLVEVVVQLILTPLWLAIMYNIPVLISFLLRVVKATIMVPFTIVIGFGILILMCRLRLLNRKA
;
A
#
# COMPACT_ATOMS: atom_id res chain seq x y z
N MET A 1 -1.18 26.26 -5.24
CA MET A 1 -0.96 25.21 -4.22
C MET A 1 -0.59 23.85 -4.82
N ALA A 2 -1.27 23.32 -5.84
CA ALA A 2 -0.90 22.00 -6.40
C ALA A 2 0.55 21.91 -6.92
N LEU A 3 1.06 22.96 -7.57
CA LEU A 3 2.45 23.03 -8.07
C LEU A 3 3.50 22.89 -6.95
N THR A 4 3.30 23.55 -5.81
CA THR A 4 4.25 23.49 -4.69
C THR A 4 4.34 22.08 -4.11
N TYR A 5 3.20 21.38 -4.01
CA TYR A 5 3.19 19.98 -3.55
C TYR A 5 3.78 19.01 -4.58
N GLN A 6 3.68 19.28 -5.89
CA GLN A 6 4.42 18.51 -6.89
C GLN A 6 5.93 18.65 -6.69
N ILE A 7 6.42 19.89 -6.50
CA ILE A 7 7.85 20.13 -6.25
C ILE A 7 8.30 19.39 -4.98
N ILE A 8 7.52 19.44 -3.90
CA ILE A 8 7.80 18.69 -2.66
C ILE A 8 7.86 17.18 -2.93
N ALA A 9 6.92 16.63 -3.70
CA ALA A 9 6.91 15.21 -4.04
C ALA A 9 8.15 14.81 -4.85
N VAL A 10 8.58 15.64 -5.82
CA VAL A 10 9.81 15.42 -6.60
C VAL A 10 11.04 15.44 -5.68
N VAL A 11 11.15 16.43 -4.80
CA VAL A 11 12.25 16.51 -3.81
C VAL A 11 12.26 15.28 -2.91
N ALA A 12 11.10 14.83 -2.43
CA ALA A 12 10.99 13.62 -1.62
C ALA A 12 11.44 12.36 -2.39
N ILE A 13 11.06 12.22 -3.67
CA ILE A 13 11.50 11.12 -4.53
C ILE A 13 13.03 11.14 -4.69
N LEU A 14 13.64 12.31 -4.90
CA LEU A 14 15.10 12.44 -5.04
C LEU A 14 15.83 12.06 -3.73
N ILE A 15 15.34 12.54 -2.58
CA ILE A 15 15.91 12.21 -1.27
C ILE A 15 15.79 10.70 -1.00
N ILE A 16 14.62 10.11 -1.24
CA ILE A 16 14.40 8.67 -1.08
C ILE A 16 15.33 7.89 -2.02
N GLY A 17 15.45 8.31 -3.29
CA GLY A 17 16.37 7.69 -4.25
C GLY A 17 17.81 7.70 -3.73
N PHE A 18 18.30 8.86 -3.28
CA PHE A 18 19.64 8.98 -2.70
C PHE A 18 19.86 8.04 -1.51
N LEU A 19 18.91 7.98 -0.57
CA LEU A 19 18.98 7.09 0.59
C LEU A 19 18.96 5.61 0.19
N VAL A 20 18.09 5.24 -0.76
CA VAL A 20 17.93 3.87 -1.24
C VAL A 20 19.22 3.36 -1.86
N PHE A 21 19.82 4.11 -2.80
CA PHE A 21 21.06 3.70 -3.46
C PHE A 21 22.27 3.71 -2.53
N ARG A 22 22.20 4.42 -1.40
CA ARG A 22 23.21 4.35 -0.32
C ARG A 22 23.06 3.09 0.52
N ILE A 23 21.83 2.62 0.77
CA ILE A 23 21.56 1.41 1.55
C ILE A 23 21.87 0.14 0.74
N ASP A 24 21.53 0.15 -0.55
CA ASP A 24 21.61 -0.99 -1.46
C ASP A 24 22.17 -0.56 -2.82
N LYS A 25 23.36 -1.05 -3.20
CA LYS A 25 23.96 -0.69 -4.48
C LYS A 25 23.26 -1.44 -5.61
N LEU A 26 22.96 -0.74 -6.69
CA LEU A 26 22.31 -1.34 -7.85
C LEU A 26 23.26 -2.33 -8.54
N HIS A 27 22.87 -3.60 -8.58
CA HIS A 27 23.57 -4.65 -9.32
C HIS A 27 22.67 -5.13 -10.45
N VAL A 28 23.05 -4.83 -11.68
CA VAL A 28 22.28 -5.15 -12.88
C VAL A 28 22.81 -6.44 -13.50
N THR A 29 21.97 -7.45 -13.59
CA THR A 29 22.23 -8.68 -14.36
C THR A 29 21.05 -8.92 -15.30
N GLY A 30 21.31 -9.52 -16.47
CA GLY A 30 20.28 -9.75 -17.49
C GLY A 30 19.08 -10.55 -16.95
N GLU A 31 19.35 -11.58 -16.15
CA GLU A 31 18.31 -12.40 -15.50
C GLU A 31 17.42 -11.58 -14.55
N LYS A 32 18.02 -10.76 -13.67
CA LYS A 32 17.28 -9.90 -12.74
C LYS A 32 16.40 -8.91 -13.50
N LEU A 33 16.96 -8.30 -14.55
CA LEU A 33 16.24 -7.31 -15.35
C LEU A 33 15.03 -7.94 -16.06
N ALA A 34 15.18 -9.15 -16.62
CA ALA A 34 14.08 -9.87 -17.27
C ALA A 34 12.94 -10.20 -16.29
N ILE A 35 13.27 -10.72 -15.09
CA ILE A 35 12.27 -11.07 -14.08
C ILE A 35 11.55 -9.80 -13.58
N ILE A 36 12.30 -8.73 -13.31
CA ILE A 36 11.72 -7.45 -12.86
C ILE A 36 10.81 -6.85 -13.94
N ALA A 37 11.23 -6.87 -15.20
CA ALA A 37 10.40 -6.41 -16.31
C ALA A 37 9.08 -7.21 -16.42
N MET A 38 9.13 -8.52 -16.22
CA MET A 38 7.93 -9.37 -16.19
C MET A 38 6.99 -9.00 -15.03
N PHE A 39 7.52 -8.74 -13.82
CA PHE A 39 6.68 -8.30 -12.69
C PHE A 39 6.11 -6.89 -12.89
N ILE A 40 6.86 -5.97 -13.50
CA ILE A 40 6.36 -4.63 -13.87
C ILE A 40 5.23 -4.78 -14.90
N ALA A 41 5.43 -5.58 -15.95
CA ALA A 41 4.40 -5.86 -16.96
C ALA A 41 3.15 -6.47 -16.31
N LEU A 42 3.32 -7.43 -15.39
CA LEU A 42 2.21 -8.01 -14.63
C LEU A 42 1.50 -6.95 -13.77
N SER A 43 2.24 -6.04 -13.12
CA SER A 43 1.64 -4.93 -12.35
C SER A 43 0.76 -4.03 -13.21
N VAL A 44 1.27 -3.65 -14.39
CA VAL A 44 0.54 -2.83 -15.36
C VAL A 44 -0.68 -3.58 -15.92
N ALA A 45 -0.55 -4.87 -16.23
CA ALA A 45 -1.68 -5.69 -16.66
C ALA A 45 -2.76 -5.81 -15.57
N LEU A 46 -2.38 -6.05 -14.31
CA LEU A 46 -3.32 -6.07 -13.18
C LEU A 46 -3.96 -4.71 -12.91
N GLN A 47 -3.30 -3.61 -13.29
CA GLN A 47 -3.87 -2.27 -13.20
C GLN A 47 -5.05 -2.09 -14.17
N PHE A 48 -5.02 -2.74 -15.32
CA PHE A 48 -6.11 -2.74 -16.29
C PHE A 48 -7.40 -3.37 -15.73
N PHE A 49 -7.27 -4.45 -14.96
CA PHE A 49 -8.41 -5.10 -14.30
C PHE A 49 -8.86 -4.43 -13.00
N SER A 50 -8.24 -3.30 -12.62
CA SER A 50 -8.59 -2.61 -11.39
C SER A 50 -9.87 -1.80 -11.57
N LEU A 51 -10.85 -2.00 -10.68
CA LEU A 51 -12.09 -1.24 -10.67
C LEU A 51 -11.85 0.14 -10.06
N MET A 52 -12.32 1.19 -10.73
CA MET A 52 -12.16 2.57 -10.28
C MET A 52 -13.52 3.14 -9.87
N ILE A 53 -13.68 3.39 -8.58
CA ILE A 53 -14.89 4.00 -8.02
C ILE A 53 -14.68 5.53 -8.02
N PRO A 54 -15.49 6.29 -8.77
CA PRO A 54 -15.41 7.74 -8.74
C PRO A 54 -15.97 8.26 -7.42
N LEU A 55 -15.29 9.21 -6.79
CA LEU A 55 -15.81 9.99 -5.66
C LEU A 55 -15.85 11.44 -6.08
N PHE A 56 -17.02 12.07 -5.94
CA PHE A 56 -17.23 13.48 -6.31
C PHE A 56 -16.84 13.79 -7.77
N GLY A 57 -17.22 12.90 -8.70
CA GLY A 57 -16.92 13.06 -10.13
C GLY A 57 -15.48 12.73 -10.54
N PHE A 58 -14.59 12.45 -9.58
CA PHE A 58 -13.18 12.12 -9.88
C PHE A 58 -12.87 10.65 -9.64
N PRO A 59 -12.07 10.01 -10.52
CA PRO A 59 -11.62 8.64 -10.35
C PRO A 59 -10.60 8.50 -9.21
N SER A 60 -11.09 8.38 -7.98
CA SER A 60 -10.26 8.57 -6.77
C SER A 60 -9.98 7.31 -5.96
N MET A 61 -10.74 6.23 -6.19
CA MET A 61 -10.62 5.00 -5.42
C MET A 61 -10.45 3.80 -6.34
N ARG A 62 -9.22 3.31 -6.44
CA ARG A 62 -8.89 2.13 -7.24
C ARG A 62 -8.87 0.88 -6.35
N ILE A 63 -9.58 -0.17 -6.77
CA ILE A 63 -9.59 -1.49 -6.15
C ILE A 63 -8.95 -2.48 -7.12
N GLY A 64 -7.87 -3.13 -6.70
CA GLY A 64 -7.17 -4.09 -7.54
C GLY A 64 -5.84 -4.53 -6.96
N PHE A 65 -5.15 -5.40 -7.71
CA PHE A 65 -3.96 -6.12 -7.25
C PHE A 65 -2.65 -5.63 -7.88
N SER A 66 -2.65 -4.49 -8.57
CA SER A 66 -1.45 -3.94 -9.24
C SER A 66 -0.28 -3.67 -8.29
N GLN A 67 -0.55 -3.52 -7.00
CA GLN A 67 0.47 -3.30 -5.96
C GLN A 67 1.24 -4.58 -5.61
N LEU A 68 0.64 -5.76 -5.78
CA LEU A 68 1.24 -7.03 -5.38
C LEU A 68 2.56 -7.32 -6.09
N PRO A 69 2.67 -7.23 -7.44
CA PRO A 69 3.94 -7.46 -8.12
C PRO A 69 5.05 -6.50 -7.66
N LEU A 70 4.73 -5.23 -7.40
CA LEU A 70 5.71 -4.25 -6.90
C LEU A 70 6.22 -4.62 -5.50
N MET A 71 5.32 -5.06 -4.61
CA MET A 71 5.71 -5.53 -3.30
C MET A 71 6.61 -6.77 -3.38
N VAL A 72 6.29 -7.71 -4.28
CA VAL A 72 7.11 -8.91 -4.54
C VAL A 72 8.49 -8.53 -5.08
N ILE A 73 8.59 -7.59 -6.01
CA ILE A 73 9.89 -7.06 -6.49
C ILE A 73 10.71 -6.56 -5.29
N GLY A 74 10.10 -5.80 -4.38
CA GLY A 74 10.77 -5.29 -3.20
C GLY A 74 11.34 -6.38 -2.29
N VAL A 75 10.55 -7.41 -1.97
CA VAL A 75 11.00 -8.55 -1.15
C VAL A 75 12.20 -9.28 -1.78
N LEU A 76 12.21 -9.40 -3.11
CA LEU A 76 13.13 -10.28 -3.82
C LEU A 76 14.41 -9.61 -4.32
N PHE A 77 14.30 -8.37 -4.80
CA PHE A 77 15.39 -7.64 -5.45
C PHE A 77 15.89 -6.46 -4.64
N GLY A 78 15.24 -6.14 -3.52
CA GLY A 78 15.70 -5.13 -2.57
C GLY A 78 15.29 -3.69 -2.91
N PRO A 79 15.72 -2.73 -2.06
CA PRO A 79 15.24 -1.35 -2.11
C PRO A 79 15.50 -0.64 -3.44
N SER A 80 16.64 -0.86 -4.07
CA SER A 80 17.02 -0.15 -5.29
C SER A 80 16.14 -0.53 -6.49
N TRP A 81 15.84 -1.82 -6.63
CA TRP A 81 14.91 -2.29 -7.65
C TRP A 81 13.45 -1.96 -7.33
N ALA A 82 13.06 -1.90 -6.05
CA ALA A 82 11.75 -1.40 -5.65
C ALA A 82 11.55 0.08 -6.04
N PHE A 83 12.56 0.92 -5.86
CA PHE A 83 12.51 2.33 -6.25
C PHE A 83 12.35 2.49 -7.77
N ILE A 84 13.20 1.84 -8.56
CA ILE A 84 13.16 1.93 -10.03
C ILE A 84 11.85 1.36 -10.57
N SER A 85 11.44 0.18 -10.10
CA SER A 85 10.20 -0.46 -10.57
C SER A 85 8.96 0.35 -10.23
N GLY A 86 8.91 1.03 -9.08
CA GLY A 86 7.81 1.92 -8.72
C GLY A 86 7.68 3.10 -9.69
N ILE A 87 8.80 3.72 -10.07
CA ILE A 87 8.82 4.81 -11.07
C ILE A 87 8.32 4.28 -12.42
N VAL A 88 8.95 3.21 -12.94
CA VAL A 88 8.63 2.67 -14.26
C VAL A 88 7.17 2.21 -14.33
N GLN A 89 6.67 1.55 -13.28
CA GLN A 89 5.28 1.09 -13.23
C GLN A 89 4.28 2.22 -13.24
N ASP A 90 4.56 3.34 -12.56
CA ASP A 90 3.66 4.50 -12.56
C ASP A 90 3.56 5.11 -13.97
N PHE A 91 4.70 5.37 -14.61
CA PHE A 91 4.74 5.89 -15.98
C PHE A 91 4.04 4.97 -16.98
N LEU A 92 4.36 3.68 -16.99
CA LEU A 92 3.70 2.72 -17.88
C LEU A 92 2.21 2.56 -17.56
N GLY A 93 1.85 2.59 -16.27
CA GLY A 93 0.46 2.50 -15.83
C GLY A 93 -0.39 3.70 -16.25
N LEU A 94 0.20 4.90 -16.27
CA LEU A 94 -0.44 6.12 -16.77
C LEU A 94 -0.63 6.10 -18.29
N ILE A 95 0.28 5.46 -19.03
CA ILE A 95 0.13 5.25 -20.47
C ILE A 95 -1.01 4.27 -20.77
N VAL A 96 -1.08 3.15 -20.06
CA VAL A 96 -2.06 2.08 -20.33
C VAL A 96 -3.46 2.40 -19.80
N THR A 97 -3.55 3.00 -18.61
CA THR A 97 -4.81 3.43 -18.00
C THR A 97 -4.72 4.90 -17.60
N PRO A 98 -4.96 5.83 -18.55
CA PRO A 98 -4.84 7.26 -18.28
C PRO A 98 -5.82 7.68 -17.18
N THR A 99 -5.28 8.22 -16.09
CA THR A 99 -6.08 8.76 -14.99
C THR A 99 -5.73 10.22 -14.77
N GLY A 100 -6.42 11.10 -15.49
CA GLY A 100 -6.25 12.55 -15.37
C GLY A 100 -4.81 13.03 -15.56
N PHE A 101 -4.51 14.21 -15.01
CA PHE A 101 -3.17 14.79 -15.08
C PHE A 101 -2.19 14.06 -14.15
N PRO A 102 -0.97 13.70 -14.62
CA PRO A 102 0.01 13.00 -13.81
C PRO A 102 0.43 13.82 -12.58
N PHE A 103 0.55 13.15 -11.44
CA PHE A 103 0.95 13.79 -10.18
C PHE A 103 2.02 12.95 -9.48
N PHE A 104 3.19 13.56 -9.24
CA PHE A 104 4.36 12.87 -8.67
C PHE A 104 4.12 12.30 -7.26
N GLY A 105 3.12 12.78 -6.51
CA GLY A 105 2.74 12.14 -5.25
C GLY A 105 2.19 10.72 -5.44
N PHE A 106 1.55 10.42 -6.58
CA PHE A 106 1.15 9.04 -6.90
C PHE A 106 2.34 8.18 -7.35
N THR A 107 3.32 8.76 -8.03
CA THR A 107 4.61 8.08 -8.31
C THR A 107 5.32 7.73 -7.01
N LEU A 108 5.37 8.67 -6.05
CA LEU A 108 5.90 8.44 -4.71
C LEU A 108 5.16 7.29 -4.01
N ASN A 109 3.84 7.21 -4.14
CA ASN A 109 3.06 6.09 -3.61
C ASN A 109 3.52 4.74 -4.18
N LYS A 110 3.73 4.64 -5.51
CA LYS A 110 4.21 3.40 -6.16
C LYS A 110 5.61 2.99 -5.71
N ILE A 111 6.50 3.96 -5.52
CA ILE A 111 7.83 3.74 -4.96
C ILE A 111 7.72 3.18 -3.53
N ILE A 112 6.92 3.80 -2.67
CA ILE A 112 6.76 3.39 -1.26
C ILE A 112 6.14 1.99 -1.16
N ILE A 113 5.19 1.64 -2.03
CA ILE A 113 4.57 0.30 -2.10
C ILE A 113 5.65 -0.80 -2.24
N GLY A 114 6.65 -0.60 -3.10
CA GLY A 114 7.76 -1.55 -3.25
C GLY A 114 8.81 -1.45 -2.13
N LEU A 115 9.08 -0.23 -1.65
CA LEU A 115 10.15 0.01 -0.66
C LEU A 115 9.83 -0.54 0.73
N ILE A 116 8.58 -0.43 1.20
CA ILE A 116 8.17 -0.95 2.51
C ILE A 116 8.56 -2.43 2.67
N PRO A 117 8.09 -3.36 1.82
CA PRO A 117 8.49 -4.76 1.93
C PRO A 117 9.99 -4.97 1.70
N ALA A 118 10.63 -4.20 0.83
CA ALA A 118 12.07 -4.30 0.58
C ALA A 118 12.92 -4.03 1.83
N LEU A 119 12.54 -3.01 2.62
CA LEU A 119 13.23 -2.67 3.86
C LEU A 119 12.95 -3.68 4.97
N LEU A 120 11.71 -4.16 5.08
CA LEU A 120 11.29 -5.10 6.11
C LEU A 120 11.88 -6.51 5.91
N PHE A 121 12.08 -6.93 4.67
CA PHE A 121 12.76 -8.19 4.32
C PHE A 121 14.26 -8.02 4.05
N SER A 122 14.82 -6.84 4.30
CA SER A 122 16.23 -6.58 4.07
C SER A 122 17.11 -7.50 4.93
N LYS A 123 18.25 -7.95 4.38
CA LYS A 123 19.22 -8.81 5.10
C LYS A 123 19.72 -8.18 6.41
N LYS A 124 19.62 -6.85 6.55
CA LYS A 124 20.10 -6.06 7.70
C LYS A 124 19.13 -6.09 8.88
N ILE A 125 17.83 -6.26 8.65
CA ILE A 125 16.81 -6.20 9.70
C ILE A 125 16.11 -7.56 9.78
N LYS A 126 16.38 -8.32 10.84
CA LYS A 126 15.69 -9.59 11.09
C LYS A 126 14.55 -9.37 12.08
N TRP A 127 13.33 -9.33 11.56
CA TRP A 127 12.13 -9.27 12.38
C TRP A 127 11.79 -10.65 12.95
N SER A 128 11.57 -10.72 14.26
CA SER A 128 10.98 -11.92 14.83
C SER A 128 9.51 -12.00 14.43
N PRO A 129 8.98 -13.20 14.09
CA PRO A 129 7.61 -13.31 13.63
C PRO A 129 6.57 -12.82 14.65
N LYS A 130 6.86 -13.01 15.94
CA LYS A 130 6.02 -12.53 17.05
C LYS A 130 5.98 -11.00 17.10
N VAL A 131 7.14 -10.33 16.97
CA VAL A 131 7.21 -8.86 16.98
C VAL A 131 6.50 -8.29 15.76
N ALA A 132 6.73 -8.84 14.56
CA ALA A 132 6.05 -8.38 13.35
C ALA A 132 4.52 -8.50 13.45
N TYR A 133 4.04 -9.60 14.03
CA TYR A 133 2.62 -9.78 14.32
C TYR A 133 2.09 -8.72 15.32
N ILE A 134 2.77 -8.50 16.46
CA ILE A 134 2.35 -7.49 17.44
C ILE A 134 2.33 -6.09 16.82
N VAL A 135 3.36 -5.74 16.02
CA VAL A 135 3.44 -4.44 15.33
C VAL A 135 2.30 -4.27 14.33
N SER A 136 1.99 -5.29 13.52
CA SER A 136 0.88 -5.22 12.58
C SER A 136 -0.49 -5.05 13.26
N GLN A 137 -0.72 -5.73 14.39
CA GLN A 137 -1.94 -5.55 15.19
C GLN A 137 -1.98 -4.15 15.81
N GLY A 138 -0.84 -3.67 16.34
CA GLY A 138 -0.70 -2.33 16.89
C GLY A 138 -0.96 -1.23 15.84
N LEU A 139 -0.51 -1.42 14.60
CA LEU A 139 -0.76 -0.48 13.49
C LEU A 139 -2.24 -0.43 13.09
N LEU A 140 -2.92 -1.57 13.05
CA LEU A 140 -4.37 -1.60 12.79
C LEU A 140 -5.15 -0.92 13.93
N LEU A 141 -4.71 -1.10 15.18
CA LEU A 141 -5.35 -0.49 16.35
C LEU A 141 -5.09 1.02 16.43
N SER A 142 -3.87 1.49 16.17
CA SER A 142 -3.55 2.91 16.12
C SER A 142 -4.33 3.62 15.01
N PHE A 143 -4.50 2.94 13.88
CA PHE A 143 -5.32 3.41 12.78
C PHE A 143 -6.81 3.50 13.15
N LEU A 144 -7.36 2.50 13.85
CA LEU A 144 -8.74 2.55 14.37
C LEU A 144 -8.93 3.75 15.31
N VAL A 145 -8.00 3.98 16.25
CA VAL A 145 -8.09 5.11 17.18
C VAL A 145 -8.03 6.44 16.42
N GLY A 146 -7.13 6.58 15.44
CA GLY A 146 -7.05 7.76 14.59
C GLY A 146 -8.32 8.01 13.78
N ALA A 147 -8.91 6.94 13.22
CA ALA A 147 -10.18 6.99 12.50
C ALA A 147 -11.32 7.54 13.36
N LEU A 148 -11.45 7.00 14.57
CA LEU A 148 -12.47 7.38 15.53
C LEU A 148 -12.24 8.83 16.01
N ALA A 149 -11.01 9.17 16.41
CA ALA A 149 -10.70 10.54 16.82
C ALA A 149 -11.07 11.55 15.72
N TYR A 150 -10.70 11.27 14.48
CA TYR A 150 -11.01 12.14 13.35
C TYR A 150 -12.52 12.28 13.09
N LEU A 151 -13.28 11.18 13.09
CA LEU A 151 -14.74 11.18 12.95
C LEU A 151 -15.45 12.04 14.00
N TRP A 152 -14.96 11.99 15.24
CA TRP A 152 -15.59 12.69 16.36
C TRP A 152 -15.20 14.18 16.40
N MET A 153 -13.97 14.52 15.99
CA MET A 153 -13.50 15.89 15.86
C MET A 153 -14.15 16.66 14.70
N THR A 154 -14.62 15.99 13.64
CA THR A 154 -15.27 16.65 12.52
C THR A 154 -16.74 17.00 12.82
N PRO A 155 -17.14 18.29 12.84
CA PRO A 155 -18.50 18.69 13.16
C PRO A 155 -19.44 18.65 11.93
N SER A 156 -18.98 19.06 10.75
CA SER A 156 -19.79 19.09 9.51
C SER A 156 -18.94 18.80 8.27
N ILE A 157 -19.58 18.26 7.23
CA ILE A 157 -18.96 18.05 5.93
C ILE A 157 -19.66 18.98 4.94
N VAL A 158 -18.90 19.91 4.37
CA VAL A 158 -19.40 20.75 3.28
C VAL A 158 -19.18 19.98 1.98
N SER A 159 -20.28 19.64 1.29
CA SER A 159 -20.24 19.09 -0.06
C SER A 159 -21.16 19.92 -0.95
N GLU A 160 -20.58 20.57 -1.96
CA GLU A 160 -21.32 21.28 -3.04
C GLU A 160 -22.52 22.11 -2.56
N GLY A 161 -22.31 23.00 -1.57
CA GLY A 161 -23.32 23.94 -1.11
C GLY A 161 -24.37 23.40 -0.12
N ASN A 162 -24.39 22.08 0.15
CA ASN A 162 -25.18 21.50 1.23
C ASN A 162 -24.25 21.09 2.39
N VAL A 163 -24.45 21.71 3.55
CA VAL A 163 -23.78 21.32 4.78
C VAL A 163 -24.54 20.10 5.32
N ILE A 164 -24.00 18.91 5.10
CA ILE A 164 -24.51 17.72 5.77
C ILE A 164 -23.88 17.74 7.17
N GLU A 165 -24.66 18.17 8.16
CA GLU A 165 -24.26 17.99 9.56
C GLU A 165 -24.22 16.50 9.88
N ILE A 166 -23.11 16.06 10.47
CA ILE A 166 -22.97 14.65 10.86
C ILE A 166 -23.73 14.47 12.17
N THR A 167 -24.98 14.06 12.08
CA THR A 167 -25.81 13.72 13.26
C THR A 167 -25.10 12.69 14.14
N MET A 168 -25.31 12.77 15.46
CA MET A 168 -24.73 11.83 16.43
C MET A 168 -24.99 10.36 16.08
N THR A 169 -26.18 10.05 15.53
CA THR A 169 -26.53 8.70 15.05
C THR A 169 -25.58 8.21 13.95
N ILE A 170 -25.22 9.09 13.01
CA ILE A 170 -24.32 8.76 11.89
C ILE A 170 -22.90 8.51 12.41
N LYS A 171 -22.41 9.32 13.36
CA LYS A 171 -21.10 9.11 14.01
C LYS A 171 -21.02 7.75 14.70
N LEU A 172 -22.07 7.38 15.43
CA LEU A 172 -22.14 6.08 16.11
C LEU A 172 -22.14 4.91 15.12
N ILE A 173 -22.96 4.96 14.07
CA ILE A 173 -23.02 3.91 13.04
C ILE A 173 -21.64 3.72 12.37
N PHE A 174 -20.98 4.81 11.96
CA PHE A 174 -19.66 4.71 11.33
C PHE A 174 -18.58 4.22 12.30
N SER A 175 -18.62 4.64 13.57
CA SER A 175 -17.68 4.15 14.59
C SER A 175 -17.83 2.65 14.80
N ALA A 176 -19.06 2.15 15.00
CA ALA A 176 -19.35 0.73 15.16
C ALA A 176 -18.93 -0.09 13.94
N GLY A 177 -19.21 0.43 12.73
CA GLY A 177 -18.76 -0.17 11.48
C GLY A 177 -17.23 -0.30 11.42
N SER A 178 -16.49 0.79 11.68
CA SER A 178 -15.03 0.77 11.62
C SER A 178 -14.40 -0.19 12.64
N ILE A 179 -14.97 -0.28 13.85
CA ILE A 179 -14.53 -1.22 14.90
C ILE A 179 -14.74 -2.67 14.45
N LEU A 180 -15.93 -3.00 13.93
CA LEU A 180 -16.24 -4.34 13.44
C LEU A 180 -15.30 -4.74 12.30
N MET A 181 -15.08 -3.85 11.36
CA MET A 181 -14.26 -4.10 10.17
C MET A 181 -12.79 -4.32 10.52
N ILE A 182 -12.22 -3.46 11.38
CA ILE A 182 -10.84 -3.63 11.83
C ILE A 182 -10.72 -4.87 12.74
N GLY A 183 -11.68 -5.12 13.62
CA GLY A 183 -11.73 -6.34 14.43
C GLY A 183 -11.75 -7.61 13.58
N ALA A 184 -12.52 -7.63 12.49
CA ALA A 184 -12.54 -8.73 11.53
C ALA A 184 -11.18 -8.91 10.83
N MET A 185 -10.49 -7.83 10.45
CA MET A 185 -9.13 -7.89 9.90
C MET A 185 -8.14 -8.49 10.89
N MET A 186 -8.18 -8.03 12.15
CA MET A 186 -7.31 -8.52 13.22
C MET A 186 -7.53 -10.02 13.43
N PHE A 187 -8.80 -10.46 13.50
CA PHE A 187 -9.15 -11.87 13.62
C PHE A 187 -8.66 -12.69 12.42
N PHE A 188 -8.88 -12.21 11.20
CA PHE A 188 -8.43 -12.88 9.99
C PHE A 188 -6.90 -13.05 9.95
N MET A 189 -6.16 -12.01 10.36
CA MET A 189 -4.70 -12.08 10.44
C MET A 189 -4.23 -13.16 11.41
N ASN A 190 -4.97 -13.39 12.50
CA ASN A 190 -4.67 -14.46 13.46
C ASN A 190 -4.88 -15.84 12.82
N LEU A 191 -5.93 -16.01 12.02
CA LEU A 191 -6.18 -17.25 11.27
C LEU A 191 -5.06 -17.54 10.27
N LEU A 192 -4.62 -16.54 9.52
CA LEU A 192 -3.54 -16.69 8.54
C LEU A 192 -2.22 -17.06 9.21
N THR A 193 -1.86 -16.38 10.29
CA THR A 193 -0.60 -16.65 11.02
C THR A 193 -0.57 -18.08 11.55
N LYS A 194 -1.71 -18.60 12.05
CA LYS A 194 -1.84 -20.00 12.47
C LYS A 194 -1.74 -20.97 11.28
N LYS A 195 -2.47 -20.70 10.18
CA LYS A 195 -2.53 -21.56 9.00
C LYS A 195 -1.18 -21.70 8.28
N TYR A 196 -0.42 -20.61 8.18
CA TYR A 196 0.84 -20.57 7.43
C TYR A 196 2.08 -20.71 8.30
N LYS A 197 1.93 -21.06 9.59
CA LYS A 197 3.04 -21.29 10.53
C LYS A 197 4.07 -22.29 10.02
N LYS A 198 3.66 -23.26 9.19
CA LYS A 198 4.56 -24.25 8.55
C LYS A 198 5.66 -23.62 7.67
N TYR A 199 5.41 -22.46 7.06
CA TYR A 199 6.32 -21.79 6.12
C TYR A 199 7.17 -20.69 6.77
N GLU A 200 7.06 -20.52 8.09
CA GLU A 200 7.65 -19.42 8.86
C GLU A 200 9.18 -19.36 8.77
N ASN A 201 9.85 -20.52 8.57
CA ASN A 201 11.31 -20.60 8.44
C ASN A 201 11.84 -20.07 7.10
N ASP A 202 11.09 -20.23 6.00
CA ASP A 202 11.52 -19.78 4.69
C ASP A 202 11.18 -18.31 4.47
N PHE A 203 9.90 -17.97 4.72
CA PHE A 203 9.37 -16.62 4.63
C PHE A 203 8.39 -16.37 5.79
N PRO A 204 8.72 -15.46 6.73
CA PRO A 204 7.84 -15.16 7.84
C PRO A 204 6.58 -14.44 7.36
N ILE A 205 5.44 -15.14 7.41
CA ILE A 205 4.11 -14.63 7.02
C ILE A 205 3.75 -13.34 7.76
N SER A 206 4.14 -13.21 9.04
CA SER A 206 3.83 -12.02 9.83
C SER A 206 4.60 -10.79 9.36
N VAL A 207 5.82 -10.92 8.85
CA VAL A 207 6.57 -9.80 8.25
C VAL A 207 5.97 -9.38 6.91
N TRP A 208 5.49 -10.36 6.13
CA TRP A 208 4.75 -10.07 4.90
C TRP A 208 3.44 -9.35 5.19
N ALA A 209 2.63 -9.87 6.12
CA ALA A 209 1.39 -9.25 6.53
C ALA A 209 1.62 -7.84 7.12
N MET A 210 2.67 -7.65 7.91
CA MET A 210 3.08 -6.33 8.38
C MET A 210 3.43 -5.38 7.22
N SER A 211 4.10 -5.88 6.17
CA SER A 211 4.40 -5.09 4.97
C SER A 211 3.12 -4.64 4.27
N VAL A 212 2.14 -5.54 4.10
CA VAL A 212 0.84 -5.22 3.48
C VAL A 212 0.07 -4.20 4.31
N VAL A 213 -0.01 -4.39 5.63
CA VAL A 213 -0.70 -3.46 6.53
C VAL A 213 -0.04 -2.09 6.51
N LEU A 214 1.30 -2.02 6.55
CA LEU A 214 2.03 -0.75 6.45
C LEU A 214 1.80 -0.05 5.12
N VAL A 215 1.82 -0.78 4.00
CA VAL A 215 1.51 -0.21 2.68
C VAL A 215 0.08 0.34 2.66
N GLU A 216 -0.90 -0.39 3.17
CA GLU A 216 -2.29 0.08 3.20
C GLU A 216 -2.42 1.35 4.05
N VAL A 217 -1.88 1.36 5.28
CA VAL A 217 -1.97 2.51 6.18
C VAL A 217 -1.22 3.72 5.61
N VAL A 218 0.05 3.57 5.24
CA VAL A 218 0.87 4.71 4.78
C VAL A 218 0.38 5.21 3.43
N VAL A 219 0.14 4.32 2.47
CA VAL A 219 -0.10 4.72 1.09
C VAL A 219 -1.59 4.92 0.82
N GLN A 220 -2.43 3.93 1.14
CA GLN A 220 -3.86 4.02 0.81
C GLN A 220 -4.61 4.94 1.76
N LEU A 221 -4.27 4.95 3.05
CA LEU A 221 -5.07 5.66 4.05
C LEU A 221 -4.53 7.04 4.43
N ILE A 222 -3.22 7.30 4.26
CA ILE A 222 -2.62 8.61 4.56
C ILE A 222 -2.29 9.37 3.26
N LEU A 223 -1.39 8.84 2.43
CA LEU A 223 -0.88 9.59 1.28
C LEU A 223 -1.93 9.79 0.18
N THR A 224 -2.66 8.73 -0.19
CA THR A 224 -3.64 8.82 -1.29
C THR A 224 -4.76 9.85 -1.03
N PRO A 225 -5.43 9.86 0.13
CA PRO A 225 -6.45 10.86 0.44
C PRO A 225 -5.86 12.28 0.53
N LEU A 226 -4.63 12.41 1.02
CA LEU A 226 -3.92 13.69 1.10
C LEU A 226 -3.68 14.27 -0.31
N TRP A 227 -3.22 13.46 -1.26
CA TRP A 227 -3.05 13.90 -2.66
C TRP A 227 -4.37 14.30 -3.31
N LEU A 228 -5.44 13.54 -3.05
CA LEU A 228 -6.76 13.83 -3.60
C LEU A 228 -7.39 15.08 -3.00
N ALA A 229 -7.17 15.35 -1.72
CA ALA A 229 -7.58 16.61 -1.10
C ALA A 229 -6.84 17.80 -1.74
N ILE A 230 -5.55 17.67 -2.04
CA ILE A 230 -4.76 18.74 -2.67
C ILE A 230 -5.15 18.96 -4.14
N MET A 231 -5.41 17.88 -4.90
CA MET A 231 -5.69 17.97 -6.34
C MET A 231 -7.14 18.31 -6.65
N TYR A 232 -8.08 17.72 -5.91
CA TYR A 232 -9.50 17.73 -6.24
C TYR A 232 -10.38 18.35 -5.14
N ASN A 233 -9.78 18.86 -4.05
CA ASN A 233 -10.50 19.39 -2.88
C ASN A 233 -11.54 18.41 -2.29
N ILE A 234 -11.31 17.10 -2.44
CA ILE A 234 -12.19 16.06 -1.92
C ILE A 234 -12.09 16.02 -0.38
N PRO A 235 -13.22 16.03 0.36
CA PRO A 235 -13.20 15.90 1.82
C PRO A 235 -12.51 14.61 2.26
N VAL A 236 -11.46 14.76 3.07
CA VAL A 236 -10.62 13.63 3.53
C VAL A 236 -11.46 12.59 4.27
N LEU A 237 -12.49 12.99 5.02
CA LEU A 237 -13.30 12.09 5.85
C LEU A 237 -14.10 11.05 5.04
N ILE A 238 -14.82 11.48 4.00
CA ILE A 238 -15.62 10.58 3.17
C ILE A 238 -14.70 9.65 2.38
N SER A 239 -13.62 10.22 1.85
CA SER A 239 -12.55 9.48 1.20
C SER A 239 -11.97 8.40 2.13
N PHE A 240 -11.76 8.72 3.41
CA PHE A 240 -11.19 7.83 4.40
C PHE A 240 -12.11 6.64 4.70
N LEU A 241 -13.39 6.88 5.02
CA LEU A 241 -14.35 5.82 5.38
C LEU A 241 -14.46 4.74 4.30
N LEU A 242 -14.58 5.15 3.04
CA LEU A 242 -14.67 4.22 1.91
C LEU A 242 -13.39 3.39 1.74
N ARG A 243 -12.24 3.96 2.09
CA ARG A 243 -10.97 3.22 2.06
C ARG A 243 -10.83 2.25 3.21
N VAL A 244 -11.34 2.55 4.40
CA VAL A 244 -11.41 1.55 5.49
C VAL A 244 -12.24 0.35 5.02
N VAL A 245 -13.38 0.62 4.37
CA VAL A 245 -14.24 -0.46 3.85
C VAL A 245 -13.49 -1.36 2.86
N LYS A 246 -12.83 -0.75 1.88
CA LYS A 246 -12.00 -1.47 0.91
C LYS A 246 -10.84 -2.20 1.57
N ALA A 247 -10.13 -1.58 2.51
CA ALA A 247 -8.95 -2.15 3.15
C ALA A 247 -9.28 -3.47 3.85
N THR A 248 -10.44 -3.55 4.51
CA THR A 248 -10.93 -4.77 5.17
C THR A 248 -11.10 -5.94 4.23
N ILE A 249 -11.44 -5.68 2.96
CA ILE A 249 -11.52 -6.72 1.94
C ILE A 249 -10.13 -6.95 1.33
N MET A 250 -9.47 -5.89 0.86
CA MET A 250 -8.25 -6.01 0.06
C MET A 250 -7.04 -6.54 0.83
N VAL A 251 -6.86 -6.15 2.10
CA VAL A 251 -5.71 -6.60 2.90
C VAL A 251 -5.68 -8.12 3.07
N PRO A 252 -6.78 -8.80 3.47
CA PRO A 252 -6.87 -10.26 3.43
C PRO A 252 -6.41 -10.91 2.12
N PHE A 253 -6.97 -10.45 1.00
CA PHE A 253 -6.68 -11.02 -0.32
C PHE A 253 -5.23 -10.78 -0.74
N THR A 254 -4.72 -9.56 -0.52
CA THR A 254 -3.33 -9.24 -0.84
C THR A 254 -2.33 -10.04 -0.01
N ILE A 255 -2.60 -10.27 1.28
CA ILE A 255 -1.76 -11.14 2.11
C ILE A 255 -1.74 -12.57 1.56
N VAL A 256 -2.91 -13.16 1.30
CA VAL A 256 -3.03 -14.55 0.84
C VAL A 256 -2.39 -14.76 -0.54
N ILE A 257 -2.75 -13.93 -1.52
CA ILE A 257 -2.26 -14.05 -2.90
C ILE A 257 -0.76 -13.75 -2.93
N GLY A 258 -0.32 -12.65 -2.32
CA GLY A 258 1.08 -12.26 -2.31
C GLY A 258 1.99 -13.29 -1.63
N PHE A 259 1.56 -13.84 -0.50
CA PHE A 259 2.33 -14.90 0.17
C PHE A 259 2.36 -16.18 -0.66
N GLY A 260 1.28 -16.53 -1.36
CA GLY A 260 1.26 -17.64 -2.32
C GLY A 260 2.30 -17.47 -3.43
N ILE A 261 2.44 -16.26 -3.98
CA ILE A 261 3.46 -15.93 -4.98
C ILE A 261 4.86 -16.10 -4.38
N LEU A 262 5.12 -15.60 -3.17
CA LEU A 262 6.43 -15.73 -2.52
C LEU A 262 6.82 -17.20 -2.29
N ILE A 263 5.88 -18.04 -1.85
CA ILE A 263 6.12 -19.49 -1.70
C ILE A 263 6.45 -20.13 -3.06
N LEU A 264 5.69 -19.79 -4.11
CA LEU A 264 5.91 -20.34 -5.45
C LEU A 264 7.30 -19.97 -5.97
N MET A 265 7.74 -18.73 -5.76
CA MET A 265 9.08 -18.30 -6.15
C MET A 265 10.19 -18.99 -5.37
N CYS A 266 9.97 -19.28 -4.09
CA CYS A 266 10.90 -20.08 -3.29
C CYS A 266 11.05 -21.51 -3.86
N ARG A 267 9.94 -22.13 -4.27
CA ARG A 267 9.96 -23.47 -4.87
C ARG A 267 10.67 -23.51 -6.22
N LEU A 268 10.49 -22.47 -7.04
CA LEU A 268 11.09 -22.40 -8.38
C LEU A 268 12.60 -22.12 -8.37
N ARG A 269 13.23 -21.90 -7.20
CA ARG A 269 14.67 -21.58 -7.07
C ARG A 269 15.15 -20.42 -7.97
N LEU A 270 14.25 -19.58 -8.46
CA LEU A 270 14.56 -18.46 -9.36
C LEU A 270 15.49 -17.43 -8.73
N LEU A 271 15.71 -17.50 -7.42
CA LEU A 271 16.66 -16.70 -6.68
C LEU A 271 17.52 -17.63 -5.83
N ASN A 272 18.54 -18.22 -6.45
CA ASN A 272 19.62 -18.85 -5.71
C ASN A 272 20.25 -17.74 -4.83
N ARG A 273 20.08 -17.83 -3.50
CA ARG A 273 20.43 -16.79 -2.51
C ARG A 273 21.93 -16.42 -2.41
N LYS A 274 22.76 -16.84 -3.38
CA LYS A 274 24.19 -16.54 -3.47
C LYS A 274 24.47 -15.48 -4.53
N ALA A 275 24.05 -14.25 -4.23
CA ALA A 275 24.67 -13.02 -4.74
C ALA A 275 24.51 -11.93 -3.67
#